data_AF-A0AAV2N336-F1
#
_entry.id   AF-A0AAV2N336-F1
#
_cell.length_a   1.000
_cell.length_b   1.000
_cell.length_c   1.000
_cell.angle_alpha   90.00
_cell.angle_beta   90.00
_cell.angle_gamma   90.00
#
_symmetry.space_group_name_H-M   'P 1'
#
loop_
_entity.id
_entity.type
_entity.pdbx_description
1 polymer ?
#
loop_
_entity_poly.entity_id
_entity_poly.type
_entity_poly.pdbx_seq_one_letter_code
_entity_poly.pdbx_strand_id
1 'polypeptide(L)'
;MKILVLVACLLTISYAGDPQILQAFYDNYGNCRNELNVPEWTPEVTKCMLQHDELIDEQGIIKKEELLTKFENIISDETNLSQAKEIVSTCYDQAYQGSGSNDEKTITTIQCAMHVNDLFDKLQ
;
A
#
# COMPACT_ATOMS: atom_id res chain seq x y z
N MET A 1 -20.51 44.56 -23.64
CA MET A 1 -19.91 43.74 -22.56
C MET A 1 -20.95 42.73 -22.09
N LYS A 2 -20.59 41.44 -22.09
CA LYS A 2 -21.04 40.39 -21.16
C LYS A 2 -20.50 39.06 -21.70
N ILE A 3 -19.20 38.84 -21.47
CA ILE A 3 -18.59 37.52 -21.63
C ILE A 3 -19.18 36.68 -20.50
N LEU A 4 -20.00 35.69 -20.86
CA LEU A 4 -20.47 34.67 -19.94
C LEU A 4 -19.25 33.82 -19.56
N VAL A 5 -18.63 34.15 -18.42
CA VAL A 5 -17.61 33.33 -17.80
C VAL A 5 -18.31 32.08 -17.28
N LEU A 6 -18.31 31.03 -18.10
CA LEU A 6 -18.64 29.68 -17.67
C LEU A 6 -17.54 29.25 -16.70
N VAL A 7 -17.80 29.45 -15.42
CA VAL A 7 -17.04 28.83 -14.34
C VAL A 7 -17.28 27.34 -14.45
N ALA A 8 -16.42 26.66 -15.20
CA ALA A 8 -16.21 25.24 -15.05
C ALA A 8 -15.65 25.06 -13.64
N CYS A 9 -16.54 24.80 -12.66
CA CYS A 9 -16.14 24.07 -11.48
C CYS A 9 -15.65 22.74 -12.02
N LEU A 10 -14.33 22.66 -12.21
CA LEU A 10 -13.60 21.41 -12.23
C LEU A 10 -14.09 20.69 -10.99
N LEU A 11 -14.98 19.73 -11.19
CA LEU A 11 -15.17 18.65 -10.25
C LEU A 11 -13.79 18.03 -10.17
N THR A 12 -12.98 18.49 -9.21
CA THR A 12 -11.94 17.68 -8.65
C THR A 12 -12.70 16.49 -8.11
N ILE A 13 -12.86 15.48 -8.97
CA ILE A 13 -13.15 14.14 -8.53
C ILE A 13 -11.91 13.82 -7.71
N SER A 14 -11.91 14.22 -6.43
CA SER A 14 -11.08 13.59 -5.44
C SER A 14 -11.45 12.13 -5.59
N TYR A 15 -10.57 11.34 -6.18
CA TYR A 15 -10.63 9.89 -6.08
C TYR A 15 -10.47 9.59 -4.60
N ALA A 16 -11.54 9.78 -3.83
CA ALA A 16 -11.65 9.19 -2.52
C ALA A 16 -11.63 7.70 -2.81
N GLY A 17 -10.58 7.02 -2.37
CA GLY A 17 -10.43 5.57 -2.52
C GLY A 17 -11.75 4.89 -2.16
N ASP A 18 -12.12 3.84 -2.91
CA ASP A 18 -13.38 3.13 -2.69
C ASP A 18 -13.47 2.70 -1.21
N PRO A 19 -14.43 3.23 -0.44
CA PRO A 19 -14.53 2.94 0.99
C PRO A 19 -14.66 1.44 1.29
N GLN A 20 -15.23 0.65 0.36
CA GLN A 20 -15.33 -0.80 0.51
C GLN A 20 -13.96 -1.46 0.36
N ILE A 21 -13.11 -0.97 -0.54
CA ILE A 21 -11.74 -1.48 -0.70
C ILE A 21 -10.89 -1.12 0.52
N LEU A 22 -11.02 0.11 1.03
CA LEU A 22 -10.32 0.52 2.24
C LEU A 22 -10.78 -0.29 3.47
N GLN A 23 -12.08 -0.56 3.60
CA GLN A 23 -12.61 -1.44 4.64
C GLN A 23 -12.02 -2.85 4.54
N ALA A 24 -12.06 -3.45 3.34
CA ALA A 24 -11.50 -4.78 3.13
C ALA A 24 -9.99 -4.85 3.45
N PHE A 25 -9.24 -3.81 3.14
CA PHE A 25 -7.83 -3.70 3.52
C PHE A 25 -7.63 -3.72 5.04
N TYR A 26 -8.40 -2.94 5.79
CA TYR A 26 -8.31 -2.92 7.25
C TYR A 26 -8.88 -4.17 7.92
N ASP A 27 -9.86 -4.83 7.32
CA ASP A 27 -10.34 -6.13 7.77
C ASP A 27 -9.25 -7.20 7.60
N ASN A 28 -8.53 -7.21 6.47
CA ASN A 28 -7.38 -8.10 6.26
C ASN A 28 -6.26 -7.82 7.29
N TYR A 29 -5.95 -6.55 7.55
CA TYR A 29 -5.03 -6.16 8.63
C TYR A 29 -5.49 -6.67 10.01
N GLY A 30 -6.79 -6.52 10.32
CA GLY A 30 -7.38 -7.04 11.55
C GLY A 30 -7.24 -8.55 11.68
N ASN A 31 -7.50 -9.30 10.61
CA ASN A 31 -7.35 -10.75 10.56
C ASN A 31 -5.90 -11.18 10.82
N CYS A 32 -4.94 -10.59 10.10
CA CYS A 32 -3.52 -10.91 10.28
C CYS A 32 -3.00 -10.59 11.69
N ARG A 33 -3.42 -9.47 12.29
CA ARG A 33 -3.09 -9.17 13.69
C ARG A 33 -3.64 -10.21 14.66
N ASN A 34 -4.88 -10.65 14.46
CA ASN A 34 -5.52 -11.66 15.29
C ASN A 34 -4.86 -13.03 15.14
N GLU A 35 -4.55 -13.44 13.91
CA GLU A 35 -3.86 -14.70 13.61
C GLU A 35 -2.46 -14.75 14.22
N LEU A 36 -1.72 -13.64 14.16
CA LEU A 36 -0.36 -13.52 14.71
C LEU A 36 -0.34 -13.12 16.19
N ASN A 37 -1.50 -12.82 16.78
CA ASN A 37 -1.65 -12.35 18.17
C ASN A 37 -0.75 -11.15 18.52
N VAL A 38 -0.77 -10.12 17.67
CA VAL A 38 -0.02 -8.86 17.86
C VAL A 38 -0.94 -7.63 17.80
N PRO A 39 -0.64 -6.56 18.56
CA PRO A 39 -1.55 -5.42 18.66
C PRO A 39 -1.43 -4.42 17.50
N GLU A 40 -0.34 -4.44 16.75
CA GLU A 40 0.04 -3.37 15.82
C GLU A 40 0.69 -3.91 14.54
N TRP A 41 1.05 -2.99 13.63
CA TRP A 41 1.81 -3.31 12.43
C TRP A 41 3.18 -3.90 12.80
N THR A 42 3.47 -5.07 12.25
CA THR A 42 4.82 -5.67 12.26
C THR A 42 5.14 -6.15 10.85
N PRO A 43 6.42 -6.44 10.53
CA PRO A 43 6.78 -7.02 9.24
C PRO A 43 6.00 -8.31 8.92
N GLU A 44 5.73 -9.13 9.94
CA GLU A 44 4.98 -10.38 9.82
C GLU A 44 3.51 -10.11 9.50
N VAL A 45 2.89 -9.10 10.12
CA VAL A 45 1.51 -8.69 9.79
C VAL A 45 1.43 -8.21 8.35
N THR A 46 2.36 -7.38 7.91
CA THR A 46 2.40 -6.92 6.52
C THR A 46 2.60 -8.09 5.55
N LYS A 47 3.50 -9.03 5.86
CA LYS A 47 3.70 -10.22 5.03
C LYS A 47 2.42 -11.06 4.94
N CYS A 48 1.73 -11.29 6.07
CA CYS A 48 0.45 -11.98 6.10
C CYS A 48 -0.59 -11.29 5.19
N MET A 49 -0.72 -9.96 5.28
CA MET A 49 -1.65 -9.23 4.43
C MET A 49 -1.33 -9.38 2.95
N LEU A 50 -0.05 -9.26 2.57
CA LEU A 50 0.39 -9.45 1.20
C LEU A 50 0.12 -10.87 0.70
N GLN A 51 0.21 -11.89 1.57
CA GLN A 51 -0.15 -13.26 1.23
C GLN A 51 -1.66 -13.43 1.02
N HIS A 52 -2.49 -12.87 1.89
CA HIS A 52 -3.96 -12.90 1.76
C HIS A 52 -4.46 -12.16 0.52
N ASP A 53 -3.79 -11.07 0.14
CA ASP A 53 -4.11 -10.30 -1.08
C ASP A 53 -3.44 -10.89 -2.33
N GLU A 54 -2.78 -12.05 -2.23
CA GLU A 54 -2.05 -12.73 -3.32
C GLU A 54 -0.96 -11.84 -3.99
N LEU A 55 -0.40 -10.89 -3.23
CA LEU A 55 0.65 -9.95 -3.67
C LEU A 55 2.07 -10.50 -3.45
N ILE A 56 2.19 -11.73 -2.95
CA ILE A 56 3.42 -12.51 -2.94
C ILE A 56 3.20 -13.73 -3.83
N ASP A 57 4.12 -13.96 -4.77
CA ASP A 57 4.04 -15.09 -5.70
C ASP A 57 4.48 -16.42 -5.04
N GLU A 58 4.38 -17.51 -5.81
CA GLU A 58 4.75 -18.86 -5.36
C GLU A 58 6.24 -19.00 -4.98
N GLN A 59 7.10 -18.09 -5.42
CA GLN A 59 8.51 -18.06 -5.10
C GLN A 59 8.81 -17.22 -3.84
N GLY A 60 7.79 -16.65 -3.20
CA GLY A 60 7.93 -15.78 -2.05
C GLY A 60 8.34 -14.34 -2.42
N ILE A 61 8.17 -13.95 -3.69
CA ILE A 61 8.56 -12.63 -4.20
C ILE A 61 7.34 -11.70 -4.21
N ILE A 62 7.52 -10.46 -3.76
CA ILE A 62 6.48 -9.44 -3.85
C ILE A 62 6.20 -9.13 -5.32
N LYS A 63 4.94 -9.20 -5.73
CA LYS A 63 4.45 -8.72 -7.03
C LYS A 63 4.44 -7.20 -7.05
N LYS A 64 5.64 -6.60 -7.21
CA LYS A 64 5.89 -5.16 -7.04
C LYS A 64 4.85 -4.28 -7.73
N GLU A 65 4.63 -4.49 -9.03
CA GLU A 65 3.71 -3.64 -9.80
C GLU A 65 2.25 -3.74 -9.30
N GLU A 66 1.78 -4.94 -8.96
CA GLU A 66 0.44 -5.15 -8.40
C GLU A 66 0.28 -4.47 -7.03
N LEU A 67 1.33 -4.53 -6.19
CA LEU A 67 1.36 -3.82 -4.92
C LEU A 67 1.33 -2.30 -5.11
N LEU A 68 2.09 -1.77 -6.07
CA LEU A 68 2.09 -0.34 -6.37
C LEU A 68 0.72 0.13 -6.88
N THR A 69 0.03 -0.68 -7.67
CA THR A 69 -1.36 -0.40 -8.09
C THR A 69 -2.33 -0.49 -6.91
N LYS A 70 -2.13 -1.42 -5.97
CA LYS A 70 -2.98 -1.55 -4.77
C LYS A 70 -3.01 -0.25 -3.96
N PHE A 71 -1.90 0.49 -3.87
CA PHE A 71 -1.83 1.78 -3.17
C PHE A 71 -2.80 2.84 -3.71
N GLU A 72 -3.14 2.79 -5.00
CA GLU A 72 -4.11 3.72 -5.59
C GLU A 72 -5.52 3.59 -4.99
N ASN A 73 -5.80 2.46 -4.34
CA ASN A 73 -7.10 2.20 -3.71
C ASN A 73 -7.14 2.50 -2.21
N ILE A 74 -5.97 2.67 -1.56
CA ILE A 74 -5.87 2.86 -0.09
C ILE A 74 -5.16 4.15 0.32
N ILE A 75 -4.71 4.95 -0.67
CA ILE A 75 -4.11 6.27 -0.47
C ILE A 75 -4.76 7.23 -1.48
N SER A 76 -5.61 8.13 -0.99
CA SER A 76 -6.30 9.12 -1.83
C SER A 76 -5.45 10.38 -2.09
N ASP A 77 -4.56 10.73 -1.16
CA ASP A 77 -3.68 11.88 -1.33
C ASP A 77 -2.55 11.58 -2.33
N GLU A 78 -2.48 12.35 -3.42
CA GLU A 78 -1.54 12.10 -4.51
C GLU A 78 -0.07 12.23 -4.08
N THR A 79 0.23 13.09 -3.09
CA THR A 79 1.61 13.27 -2.58
C THR A 79 2.01 12.05 -1.78
N ASN A 80 1.15 11.60 -0.87
CA ASN A 80 1.34 10.37 -0.11
C ASN A 80 1.43 9.14 -1.03
N LEU A 81 0.61 9.07 -2.08
CA LEU A 81 0.64 7.96 -3.05
C LEU A 81 1.97 7.92 -3.79
N SER A 82 2.44 9.05 -4.29
CA SER A 82 3.75 9.15 -4.97
C SER A 82 4.88 8.74 -4.01
N GLN A 83 4.84 9.24 -2.77
CA GLN A 83 5.84 8.93 -1.75
C GLN A 83 5.84 7.43 -1.39
N ALA A 84 4.67 6.82 -1.19
CA ALA A 84 4.54 5.39 -0.90
C ALA A 84 5.14 4.52 -2.03
N LYS A 85 4.82 4.85 -3.28
CA LYS A 85 5.32 4.13 -4.46
C LYS A 85 6.84 4.25 -4.60
N GLU A 86 7.40 5.43 -4.34
CA GLU A 86 8.85 5.67 -4.38
C GLU A 86 9.60 4.88 -3.29
N ILE A 87 9.11 4.93 -2.05
CA ILE A 87 9.71 4.22 -0.91
C ILE A 87 9.70 2.72 -1.15
N VAL A 88 8.54 2.14 -1.48
CA VAL A 88 8.43 0.70 -1.73
C VAL A 88 9.31 0.26 -2.89
N SER A 89 9.35 1.03 -3.98
CA SER A 89 10.22 0.71 -5.11
C SER A 89 11.69 0.70 -4.73
N THR A 90 12.13 1.70 -3.98
CA THR A 90 13.52 1.81 -3.50
C THR A 90 13.88 0.66 -2.57
N CYS A 91 13.03 0.36 -1.58
CA CYS A 91 13.23 -0.74 -0.64
C CYS A 91 13.24 -2.11 -1.32
N TYR A 92 12.38 -2.31 -2.34
CA TYR A 92 12.37 -3.51 -3.15
C TYR A 92 13.70 -3.66 -3.90
N ASP A 93 14.11 -2.64 -4.64
CA ASP A 93 15.30 -2.71 -5.48
C ASP A 93 16.57 -2.94 -4.63
N GLN A 94 16.67 -2.28 -3.47
CA GLN A 94 17.77 -2.48 -2.51
C GLN A 94 17.80 -3.90 -1.94
N ALA A 95 16.67 -4.44 -1.49
CA ALA A 95 16.61 -5.78 -0.92
C ALA A 95 16.95 -6.86 -1.96
N TYR A 96 16.46 -6.70 -3.19
CA TYR A 96 16.64 -7.70 -4.23
C TYR A 96 18.03 -7.70 -4.88
N GLN A 97 18.77 -6.60 -4.79
CA GLN A 97 20.21 -6.55 -5.09
C GLN A 97 21.07 -7.28 -4.04
N GLY A 98 20.56 -7.47 -2.82
CA GLY A 98 21.25 -8.17 -1.75
C GLY A 98 21.37 -9.68 -1.95
N SER A 99 22.16 -10.32 -1.10
CA SER A 99 22.18 -11.78 -0.94
C SER A 99 21.05 -12.24 -0.02
N GLY A 100 20.68 -13.52 -0.10
CA GLY A 100 19.63 -14.12 0.72
C GLY A 100 18.55 -14.78 -0.13
N SER A 101 17.70 -15.54 0.54
CA SER A 101 16.50 -16.15 -0.03
C SER A 101 15.45 -15.11 -0.40
N ASN A 102 14.49 -15.48 -1.24
CA ASN A 102 13.37 -14.59 -1.60
C ASN A 102 12.56 -14.17 -0.37
N ASP A 103 12.40 -15.07 0.61
CA ASP A 103 11.68 -14.79 1.85
C ASP A 103 12.38 -13.70 2.68
N GLU A 104 13.70 -13.82 2.86
CA GLU A 104 14.52 -12.83 3.55
C GLU A 104 14.48 -11.48 2.83
N LYS A 105 14.53 -11.48 1.50
CA LYS A 105 14.42 -10.27 0.68
C LYS A 105 13.06 -9.60 0.84
N THR A 106 11.98 -10.36 0.80
CA THR A 106 10.61 -9.88 1.01
C THR A 106 10.44 -9.27 2.40
N ILE A 107 10.91 -9.94 3.46
CA ILE A 107 10.88 -9.37 4.82
C ILE A 107 11.74 -8.09 4.90
N THR A 108 12.91 -8.08 4.27
CA THR A 108 13.78 -6.89 4.22
C THR A 108 13.10 -5.71 3.53
N THR A 109 12.42 -5.95 2.40
CA THR A 109 11.61 -4.93 1.70
C THR A 109 10.53 -4.38 2.63
N ILE A 110 9.78 -5.26 3.31
CA ILE A 110 8.71 -4.88 4.22
C ILE A 110 9.24 -4.03 5.38
N GLN A 111 10.33 -4.45 6.02
CA GLN A 111 10.95 -3.73 7.12
C GLN A 111 11.40 -2.32 6.70
N CYS A 112 12.03 -2.21 5.54
CA CYS A 112 12.48 -0.94 4.97
C CYS A 112 11.29 0.02 4.71
N ALA A 113 10.20 -0.50 4.13
CA ALA A 113 9.03 0.28 3.75
C ALA A 113 7.96 0.39 4.84
N MET A 114 8.24 -0.06 6.07
CA MET A 114 7.19 -0.24 7.09
C MET A 114 6.44 1.06 7.42
N HIS A 115 7.14 2.20 7.39
CA HIS A 115 6.57 3.54 7.65
C HIS A 115 5.61 4.05 6.56
N VAL A 116 5.47 3.33 5.43
CA VAL A 116 4.47 3.65 4.40
C VAL A 116 3.05 3.51 4.94
N ASN A 117 2.84 2.70 5.98
CA ASN A 117 1.54 2.55 6.64
C ASN A 117 0.96 3.86 7.23
N ASP A 118 1.82 4.82 7.55
CA ASP A 118 1.42 6.14 8.04
C ASP A 118 0.79 7.00 6.93
N LEU A 119 1.06 6.66 5.67
CA LEU A 119 0.55 7.35 4.48
C LEU A 119 -0.84 6.86 4.05
N PHE A 120 -1.31 5.73 4.59
CA PHE A 120 -2.61 5.15 4.25
C PHE A 120 -3.77 5.97 4.80
N ASP A 121 -4.84 6.04 4.00
CA ASP A 121 -6.11 6.63 4.43
C ASP A 121 -6.65 5.89 5.65
N LYS A 122 -7.29 6.61 6.59
CA LYS A 122 -7.91 6.00 7.77
C LYS A 122 -9.38 5.68 7.51
N LEU A 123 -9.88 4.61 8.12
CA LEU A 123 -11.34 4.41 8.21
C LEU A 123 -11.96 5.60 8.93
N GLN A 124 -12.96 6.21 8.31
CA GLN A 124 -13.75 7.30 8.89
C GLN A 124 -14.79 6.77 9.86
#